data_AF-K9RPT3-F1
#
_entry.id   AF-K9RPT3-F1
#
_cell.length_a   1.000
_cell.length_b   1.000
_cell.length_c   1.000
_cell.angle_alpha   90.00
_cell.angle_beta   90.00
_cell.angle_gamma   90.00
#
_symmetry.space_group_name_H-M   'P 1'
#
loop_
_entity.id
_entity.type
_entity.pdbx_description
1 polymer ?
#
loop_
_entity_poly.entity_id
_entity_poly.type
_entity_poly.pdbx_seq_one_letter_code
_entity_poly.pdbx_strand_id
1 'polypeptide(L)'
;MLNQRHYSLPNCVITLEGMSSQAGNSVLLDLVTSCQIQIIGESEPLRGGREFLEALLAAINPVIQTWLSGVKPLKHWFQLPDQNQVTKIHVQAQTPDADSFLILIPKQLLVPTITDTTTPDTPAPETQDFLELKLSTVQMFDLVEALDQLCQDELTLPSLQLELASLPRRDVAPTITLAAQATPIGLGAISLAMAATIFFFVPVPTPRQESPIKPATSPAPTAPPSP
;
A
#
# COMPACT_ATOMS: atom_id res chain seq x y z
N MET A 1 -12.15 32.66 -9.29
CA MET A 1 -12.66 32.59 -10.68
C MET A 1 -12.96 31.13 -10.99
N LEU A 2 -13.76 30.81 -12.01
CA LEU A 2 -13.89 29.41 -12.44
C LEU A 2 -12.61 29.05 -13.21
N ASN A 3 -11.96 27.95 -12.84
CA ASN A 3 -10.76 27.47 -13.51
C ASN A 3 -10.88 25.97 -13.77
N GLN A 4 -10.16 25.50 -14.79
CA GLN A 4 -10.22 24.14 -15.27
C GLN A 4 -8.81 23.57 -15.40
N ARG A 5 -8.63 22.32 -14.97
CA ARG A 5 -7.39 21.54 -15.08
C ARG A 5 -7.67 20.27 -15.88
N HIS A 6 -6.69 19.86 -16.66
CA HIS A 6 -6.85 18.75 -17.60
C HIS A 6 -5.60 17.87 -17.59
N TYR A 7 -5.80 16.58 -17.34
CA TYR A 7 -4.76 15.56 -17.34
C TYR A 7 -5.14 14.53 -18.40
N SER A 8 -4.31 14.40 -19.44
CA SER A 8 -4.65 13.62 -20.63
C SER A 8 -3.62 12.54 -20.87
N LEU A 9 -4.08 11.29 -20.85
CA LEU A 9 -3.32 10.10 -21.23
C LEU A 9 -4.04 9.38 -22.37
N PRO A 10 -3.38 8.40 -23.02
CA PRO A 10 -3.92 7.74 -24.20
C PRO A 10 -5.31 7.15 -23.98
N ASN A 11 -5.58 6.48 -22.85
CA ASN A 11 -6.85 5.82 -22.59
C ASN A 11 -7.70 6.46 -21.49
N CYS A 12 -7.22 7.54 -20.86
CA CYS A 12 -7.89 8.20 -19.75
C CYS A 12 -7.67 9.72 -19.80
N VAL A 13 -8.76 10.47 -19.60
CA VAL A 13 -8.73 11.92 -19.49
C VAL A 13 -9.46 12.34 -18.23
N ILE A 14 -8.77 13.09 -17.37
CA ILE A 14 -9.33 13.68 -16.15
C ILE A 14 -9.46 15.19 -16.35
N THR A 15 -10.67 15.70 -16.16
CA THR A 15 -10.99 17.13 -16.18
C THR A 15 -11.51 17.55 -14.81
N LEU A 16 -10.84 18.52 -14.21
CA LEU A 16 -11.30 19.15 -12.97
C LEU A 16 -11.77 20.57 -13.27
N GLU A 17 -12.94 20.91 -12.76
CA GLU A 17 -13.49 22.26 -12.77
C GLU A 17 -13.75 22.71 -11.34
N GLY A 18 -13.46 23.96 -11.06
CA GLY A 18 -13.54 24.45 -9.70
C GLY A 18 -13.37 25.94 -9.53
N MET A 19 -13.50 26.38 -8.28
CA MET A 19 -13.21 27.76 -7.90
C MET A 19 -11.73 27.89 -7.60
N SER A 20 -11.11 28.85 -8.26
CA SER A 20 -9.72 29.20 -8.03
C SER A 20 -9.56 30.40 -7.11
N SER A 21 -8.57 30.31 -6.23
CA SER A 21 -8.05 31.41 -5.41
C SER A 21 -6.71 31.87 -5.97
N GLN A 22 -6.37 33.14 -5.74
CA GLN A 22 -5.02 33.64 -6.04
C GLN A 22 -4.15 33.48 -4.80
N ALA A 23 -2.99 32.82 -4.95
CA ALA A 23 -1.95 32.78 -3.95
C ALA A 23 -0.68 33.42 -4.51
N GLY A 24 -0.50 34.71 -4.22
CA GLY A 24 0.58 35.49 -4.82
C GLY A 24 0.41 35.61 -6.34
N ASN A 25 1.39 35.14 -7.11
CA ASN A 25 1.35 35.18 -8.57
C ASN A 25 0.72 33.93 -9.22
N SER A 26 0.39 32.89 -8.44
CA SER A 26 -0.20 31.65 -8.95
C SER A 26 -1.70 31.58 -8.68
N VAL A 27 -2.40 30.82 -9.54
CA VAL A 27 -3.83 30.55 -9.43
C VAL A 27 -3.99 29.12 -8.92
N LEU A 28 -4.47 28.98 -7.69
CA LEU A 28 -4.75 27.70 -7.04
C LEU A 28 -6.18 27.27 -7.33
N LEU A 29 -6.41 26.00 -7.66
CA LEU A 29 -7.75 25.41 -7.69
C LEU A 29 -8.04 24.81 -6.31
N ASP A 30 -8.74 25.53 -5.43
CA ASP A 30 -8.95 25.10 -4.03
C ASP A 30 -10.22 24.27 -3.83
N LEU A 31 -11.25 24.51 -4.65
CA LEU A 31 -12.56 23.87 -4.53
C LEU A 31 -12.96 23.21 -5.85
N VAL A 32 -13.16 21.88 -5.86
CA VAL A 32 -13.72 21.16 -7.02
C VAL A 32 -15.23 21.30 -7.04
N THR A 33 -15.77 21.83 -8.14
CA THR A 33 -17.21 21.81 -8.44
C THR A 33 -17.58 20.60 -9.29
N SER A 34 -16.67 20.18 -10.19
CA SER A 34 -16.87 19.00 -11.02
C SER A 34 -15.56 18.28 -11.28
N CYS A 35 -15.60 16.95 -11.19
CA CYS A 35 -14.57 16.03 -11.65
C CYS A 35 -15.20 15.14 -12.72
N GLN A 36 -14.62 15.17 -13.91
CA GLN A 36 -15.02 14.33 -15.02
C GLN A 36 -13.87 13.41 -15.41
N ILE A 37 -14.15 12.11 -15.49
CA ILE A 37 -13.21 11.09 -15.93
C ILE A 37 -13.78 10.42 -17.18
N GLN A 38 -13.09 10.58 -18.30
CA GLN A 38 -13.42 9.93 -19.55
C GLN A 38 -12.42 8.80 -19.80
N ILE A 39 -12.93 7.60 -20.02
CA ILE A 39 -12.14 6.43 -20.38
C ILE A 39 -12.48 6.03 -21.80
N ILE A 40 -11.48 5.61 -22.58
CA ILE A 40 -11.69 5.13 -23.94
C ILE A 40 -12.54 3.87 -23.91
N GLY A 41 -13.58 3.82 -24.74
CA GLY A 41 -14.47 2.66 -24.87
C GLY A 41 -15.74 2.76 -24.01
N GLU A 42 -15.79 3.68 -23.05
CA GLU A 42 -16.99 3.98 -22.27
C GLU A 42 -17.78 5.10 -22.91
N SER A 43 -19.10 4.89 -23.10
CA SER A 43 -19.97 5.83 -23.80
C SER A 43 -20.29 7.09 -23.00
N GLU A 44 -20.32 6.98 -21.66
CA GLU A 44 -20.58 8.11 -20.78
C GLU A 44 -19.37 8.41 -19.89
N PRO A 45 -18.96 9.69 -19.76
CA PRO A 45 -17.95 10.07 -18.79
C PRO A 45 -18.49 9.90 -17.37
N LEU A 46 -17.61 9.45 -16.47
CA LEU A 46 -17.89 9.45 -15.04
C LEU A 46 -17.83 10.89 -14.56
N ARG A 47 -18.91 11.40 -13.96
CA ARG A 47 -18.99 12.76 -13.43
C ARG A 47 -19.30 12.69 -11.95
N GLY A 48 -18.53 13.42 -11.15
CA GLY A 48 -18.71 13.52 -9.71
C GLY A 48 -18.15 14.81 -9.15
N GLY A 49 -18.20 14.96 -7.83
CA GLY A 49 -17.59 16.08 -7.10
C GLY A 49 -16.27 15.70 -6.45
N ARG A 50 -15.87 16.50 -5.45
CA ARG A 50 -14.71 16.22 -4.59
C ARG A 50 -14.82 14.87 -3.89
N GLU A 51 -15.98 14.56 -3.31
CA GLU A 51 -16.24 13.28 -2.61
C GLU A 51 -16.00 12.07 -3.50
N PHE A 52 -16.41 12.15 -4.78
CA PHE A 52 -16.17 11.11 -5.76
C PHE A 52 -14.68 10.93 -6.03
N LEU A 53 -13.95 12.03 -6.26
CA LEU A 53 -12.52 12.00 -6.50
C LEU A 53 -11.75 11.41 -5.30
N GLU A 54 -12.09 11.85 -4.08
CA GLU A 54 -11.46 11.36 -2.85
C GLU A 54 -11.76 9.87 -2.62
N ALA A 55 -13.02 9.45 -2.80
CA ALA A 55 -13.41 8.04 -2.70
C ALA A 55 -12.70 7.18 -3.74
N LEU A 56 -12.51 7.70 -4.97
CA LEU A 56 -11.85 6.99 -6.06
C LEU A 56 -10.37 6.79 -5.76
N LEU A 57 -9.68 7.86 -5.34
CA LEU A 57 -8.29 7.81 -4.93
C LEU A 57 -8.07 6.85 -3.75
N ALA A 58 -8.95 6.89 -2.74
CA ALA A 58 -8.90 5.99 -1.60
C ALA A 58 -9.10 4.51 -1.99
N ALA A 59 -9.95 4.23 -2.98
CA ALA A 59 -10.25 2.87 -3.42
C ALA A 59 -9.17 2.29 -4.35
N ILE A 60 -8.56 3.12 -5.19
CA ILE A 60 -7.54 2.70 -6.17
C ILE A 60 -6.20 2.39 -5.50
N ASN A 61 -5.80 3.18 -4.49
CA ASN A 61 -4.49 3.05 -3.82
C ASN A 61 -4.15 1.63 -3.34
N PRO A 62 -5.01 0.93 -2.56
CA PRO A 62 -4.71 -0.44 -2.11
C PRO A 62 -4.51 -1.41 -3.28
N VAL A 63 -5.28 -1.25 -4.35
CA VAL A 63 -5.21 -2.13 -5.53
C VAL A 63 -3.90 -1.94 -6.28
N ILE A 64 -3.49 -0.69 -6.51
CA ILE A 64 -2.19 -0.40 -7.13
C ILE A 64 -1.06 -0.97 -6.27
N GLN A 65 -1.06 -0.70 -4.96
CA GLN A 65 0.03 -1.14 -4.08
C GLN A 65 0.18 -2.67 -4.10
N THR A 66 -0.93 -3.42 -4.11
CA THR A 66 -0.89 -4.88 -4.19
C THR A 66 -0.41 -5.35 -5.55
N TRP A 67 -0.92 -4.74 -6.63
CA TRP A 67 -0.55 -5.09 -7.99
C TRP A 67 0.94 -4.83 -8.26
N LEU A 68 1.45 -3.65 -7.90
CA LEU A 68 2.84 -3.26 -8.08
C LEU A 68 3.80 -3.99 -7.13
N SER A 69 3.35 -4.36 -5.92
CA SER A 69 4.19 -5.10 -4.97
C SER A 69 4.38 -6.58 -5.34
N GLY A 70 3.61 -7.11 -6.30
CA GLY A 70 3.64 -8.53 -6.69
C GLY A 70 3.18 -9.46 -5.57
N VAL A 71 2.58 -8.91 -4.51
CA VAL A 71 2.08 -9.67 -3.37
C VAL A 71 0.70 -10.22 -3.72
N LYS A 72 0.48 -11.51 -3.45
CA LYS A 72 -0.84 -12.12 -3.71
C LYS A 72 -1.87 -11.53 -2.75
N PRO A 73 -2.95 -10.89 -3.25
CA PRO A 73 -4.03 -10.44 -2.39
C PRO A 73 -4.71 -11.62 -1.69
N LEU A 74 -5.24 -11.40 -0.49
CA LEU A 74 -6.10 -12.40 0.14
C LEU A 74 -7.39 -12.62 -0.67
N LYS A 75 -7.98 -13.80 -0.52
CA LYS A 75 -9.21 -14.21 -1.22
C LYS A 75 -10.38 -13.21 -1.12
N HIS A 76 -10.46 -12.43 -0.04
CA HIS A 76 -11.53 -11.45 0.14
C HIS A 76 -11.46 -10.27 -0.86
N TRP A 77 -10.31 -10.05 -1.51
CA TRP A 77 -10.16 -9.04 -2.57
C TRP A 77 -10.76 -9.50 -3.90
N PHE A 78 -11.05 -10.80 -4.04
CA PHE A 78 -11.72 -11.37 -5.20
C PHE A 78 -13.23 -11.57 -4.97
N GLN A 79 -13.74 -11.24 -3.78
CA GLN A 79 -15.15 -11.32 -3.47
C GLN A 79 -15.77 -9.94 -3.66
N LEU A 80 -16.60 -9.81 -4.69
CA LEU A 80 -17.42 -8.62 -4.85
C LEU A 80 -18.31 -8.48 -3.60
N PRO A 81 -18.50 -7.25 -3.10
CA PRO A 81 -19.55 -7.00 -2.13
C PRO A 81 -20.90 -7.43 -2.72
N ASP A 82 -21.82 -7.83 -1.84
CA ASP A 82 -23.21 -8.04 -2.25
C ASP A 82 -23.71 -6.79 -2.97
N GLN A 83 -24.36 -6.97 -4.14
CA GLN A 83 -24.77 -5.87 -5.02
C GLN A 83 -25.66 -4.85 -4.27
N ASN A 84 -26.33 -5.29 -3.21
CA ASN A 84 -27.18 -4.46 -2.36
C ASN A 84 -26.43 -3.68 -1.25
N GLN A 85 -25.09 -3.73 -1.20
CA GLN A 85 -24.27 -3.15 -0.11
C GLN A 85 -23.09 -2.28 -0.60
N VAL A 86 -23.06 -1.90 -1.87
CA VAL A 86 -22.01 -1.05 -2.45
C VAL A 86 -22.17 0.39 -1.94
N THR A 87 -21.61 0.66 -0.76
CA THR A 87 -21.66 1.98 -0.10
C THR A 87 -20.39 2.80 -0.33
N LYS A 88 -19.34 2.19 -0.88
CA LYS A 88 -18.04 2.80 -1.19
C LYS A 88 -17.59 2.37 -2.58
N ILE A 89 -16.65 3.09 -3.16
CA ILE A 89 -16.02 2.66 -4.42
C ILE A 89 -15.20 1.40 -4.13
N HIS A 90 -15.45 0.36 -4.91
CA HIS A 90 -14.71 -0.90 -4.83
C HIS A 90 -13.95 -1.12 -6.12
N VAL A 91 -12.69 -1.50 -6.02
CA VAL A 91 -11.84 -1.82 -7.15
C VAL A 91 -11.36 -3.26 -6.97
N GLN A 92 -11.51 -4.07 -8.01
CA GLN A 92 -11.17 -5.48 -7.96
C GLN A 92 -10.50 -5.94 -9.26
N ALA A 93 -9.43 -6.73 -9.14
CA ALA A 93 -8.89 -7.49 -10.28
C ALA A 93 -9.78 -8.71 -10.56
N GLN A 94 -10.22 -8.90 -11.81
CA GLN A 94 -11.09 -10.01 -12.19
C GLN A 94 -10.32 -11.34 -12.30
N THR A 95 -9.04 -11.28 -12.66
CA THR A 95 -8.17 -12.46 -12.81
C THR A 95 -7.00 -12.41 -11.83
N PRO A 96 -6.44 -13.58 -11.43
CA PRO A 96 -5.23 -13.60 -10.61
C PRO A 96 -4.02 -12.96 -11.30
N ASP A 97 -4.02 -12.90 -12.64
CA ASP A 97 -3.00 -12.24 -13.47
C ASP A 97 -3.31 -10.74 -13.71
N ALA A 98 -4.46 -10.23 -13.22
CA ALA A 98 -4.87 -8.84 -13.30
C ALA A 98 -4.98 -8.27 -14.74
N ASP A 99 -5.51 -9.06 -15.68
CA ASP A 99 -5.73 -8.65 -17.08
C ASP A 99 -6.88 -7.64 -17.24
N SER A 100 -7.82 -7.66 -16.30
CA SER A 100 -8.91 -6.70 -16.24
C SER A 100 -9.31 -6.38 -14.81
N PHE A 101 -9.76 -5.16 -14.62
CA PHE A 101 -10.20 -4.58 -13.37
C PHE A 101 -11.69 -4.25 -13.48
N LEU A 102 -12.41 -4.43 -12.39
CA LEU A 102 -13.79 -4.00 -12.22
C LEU A 102 -13.81 -2.93 -11.14
N ILE A 103 -14.40 -1.79 -11.46
CA ILE A 103 -14.66 -0.71 -10.50
C ILE A 103 -16.17 -0.63 -10.30
N LEU A 104 -16.62 -0.76 -9.07
CA LEU A 104 -18.01 -0.55 -8.66
C LEU A 104 -18.11 0.82 -8.02
N ILE A 105 -18.90 1.71 -8.63
CA ILE A 105 -19.05 3.09 -8.19
C ILE A 105 -20.48 3.31 -7.73
N PRO A 106 -20.73 3.65 -6.45
CA PRO A 106 -22.07 4.02 -5.99
C PRO A 106 -22.63 5.20 -6.80
N LYS A 107 -23.85 5.10 -7.33
CA LYS A 107 -24.46 6.16 -8.14
C LYS A 107 -24.68 7.45 -7.34
N GLN A 108 -24.73 7.37 -6.01
CA GLN A 108 -24.85 8.54 -5.14
C GLN A 108 -23.61 9.45 -5.20
N LEU A 109 -22.46 8.93 -5.60
CA LEU A 109 -21.24 9.71 -5.82
C LEU A 109 -21.18 10.31 -7.23
N LEU A 110 -22.03 9.83 -8.14
CA LEU A 110 -22.07 10.27 -9.52
C LEU A 110 -23.15 11.34 -9.70
N VAL A 111 -22.85 12.34 -10.53
CA VAL A 111 -23.83 13.30 -11.00
C VAL A 111 -24.51 12.69 -12.22
N PRO A 112 -25.84 12.53 -12.24
CA PRO A 112 -26.53 11.90 -13.36
C PRO A 112 -26.29 12.70 -14.64
N THR A 113 -25.84 12.03 -15.69
CA THR A 113 -25.89 12.55 -17.05
C THR A 113 -27.36 12.69 -17.41
N ILE A 114 -27.82 13.91 -17.71
CA ILE A 114 -29.19 14.13 -18.19
C ILE A 114 -29.23 13.63 -19.64
N THR A 115 -29.41 12.32 -19.82
CA THR A 115 -29.72 11.73 -21.12
C THR A 115 -31.24 11.70 -21.25
N ASP A 116 -31.78 12.67 -21.98
CA ASP A 116 -33.17 12.67 -22.45
C ASP A 116 -33.41 11.40 -23.28
N THR A 117 -34.04 10.39 -22.70
CA THR A 117 -34.78 9.38 -23.46
C THR A 117 -36.15 9.18 -22.86
N THR A 118 -37.08 10.03 -23.33
CA THR A 118 -38.51 9.70 -23.36
C THR A 118 -38.67 8.48 -24.29
N THR A 119 -38.78 7.27 -23.75
CA THR A 119 -39.38 6.12 -24.45
C THR A 119 -40.06 5.23 -23.40
N PRO A 120 -41.39 5.33 -23.23
CA PRO A 120 -42.14 4.55 -22.28
C PRO A 120 -42.60 3.25 -22.96
N ASP A 121 -41.78 2.19 -22.96
CA ASP A 121 -42.25 0.80 -23.16
C ASP A 121 -41.08 -0.20 -23.17
N THR A 122 -40.30 -0.25 -22.09
CA THR A 122 -39.43 -1.40 -21.83
C THR A 122 -39.46 -1.69 -20.34
N PRO A 123 -39.74 -2.93 -19.89
CA PRO A 123 -39.79 -3.26 -18.48
C PRO A 123 -38.45 -2.89 -17.82
N ALA A 124 -38.55 -2.11 -16.75
CA ALA A 124 -37.43 -1.52 -16.05
C ALA A 124 -36.38 -2.59 -15.69
N PRO A 125 -35.10 -2.44 -16.10
CA PRO A 125 -34.04 -3.23 -15.51
C PRO A 125 -33.99 -2.85 -14.02
N GLU A 126 -33.87 -3.86 -13.16
CA GLU A 126 -33.68 -3.70 -11.72
C GLU A 126 -32.65 -2.59 -11.47
N THR A 127 -33.09 -1.50 -10.84
CA THR A 127 -32.26 -0.29 -10.66
C THR A 127 -31.08 -0.62 -9.76
N GLN A 128 -29.97 -1.05 -10.35
CA GLN A 128 -28.71 -1.20 -9.61
C GLN A 128 -28.30 0.17 -9.09
N ASP A 129 -28.05 0.29 -7.78
CA ASP A 129 -27.65 1.54 -7.11
C ASP A 129 -26.17 1.91 -7.33
N PHE A 130 -25.45 1.11 -8.12
CA PHE A 130 -24.06 1.31 -8.47
C PHE A 130 -23.86 1.23 -9.99
N LEU A 131 -22.73 1.75 -10.45
CA LEU A 131 -22.22 1.66 -11.81
C LEU A 131 -21.06 0.68 -11.84
N GLU A 132 -21.12 -0.28 -12.75
CA GLU A 132 -20.02 -1.20 -13.04
C GLU A 132 -19.17 -0.64 -14.18
N LEU A 133 -17.87 -0.48 -13.94
CA LEU A 133 -16.90 0.01 -14.90
C LEU A 133 -15.80 -1.04 -15.08
N LYS A 134 -15.67 -1.58 -16.30
CA LYS A 134 -14.67 -2.60 -16.60
C LYS A 134 -13.48 -1.99 -17.34
N LEU A 135 -12.30 -2.10 -16.73
CA LEU A 135 -11.06 -1.58 -17.28
C LEU A 135 -10.10 -2.70 -17.66
N SER A 136 -9.39 -2.53 -18.77
CA SER A 136 -8.19 -3.30 -19.09
C SER A 136 -7.01 -2.85 -18.22
N THR A 137 -5.95 -3.65 -18.16
CA THR A 137 -4.71 -3.27 -17.46
C THR A 137 -4.11 -1.96 -17.97
N VAL A 138 -4.16 -1.70 -19.28
CA VAL A 138 -3.63 -0.47 -19.87
C VAL A 138 -4.47 0.74 -19.46
N GLN A 139 -5.81 0.63 -19.53
CA GLN A 139 -6.71 1.69 -19.06
C GLN A 139 -6.55 1.97 -17.56
N MET A 140 -6.38 0.91 -16.76
CA MET A 140 -6.14 1.04 -15.33
C MET A 140 -4.82 1.77 -15.06
N PHE A 141 -3.75 1.43 -15.78
CA PHE A 141 -2.46 2.11 -15.65
C PHE A 141 -2.57 3.59 -16.02
N ASP A 142 -3.22 3.91 -17.15
CA ASP A 142 -3.43 5.31 -17.55
C ASP A 142 -4.30 6.07 -16.53
N LEU A 143 -5.32 5.45 -15.95
CA LEU A 143 -6.11 6.08 -14.88
C LEU A 143 -5.25 6.41 -13.66
N VAL A 144 -4.42 5.48 -13.24
CA VAL A 144 -3.52 5.64 -12.08
C VAL A 144 -2.50 6.74 -12.33
N GLU A 145 -1.87 6.74 -13.50
CA GLU A 145 -0.90 7.77 -13.90
C GLU A 145 -1.55 9.17 -13.98
N ALA A 146 -2.78 9.28 -14.52
CA ALA A 146 -3.49 10.55 -14.54
C ALA A 146 -3.82 11.06 -13.12
N LEU A 147 -4.18 10.16 -12.21
CA LEU A 147 -4.42 10.50 -10.80
C LEU A 147 -3.13 10.89 -10.08
N ASP A 148 -2.01 10.24 -10.37
CA ASP A 148 -0.70 10.60 -9.83
C ASP A 148 -0.26 12.00 -10.32
N GLN A 149 -0.41 12.29 -11.61
CA GLN A 149 -0.15 13.62 -12.17
C GLN A 149 -1.01 14.71 -11.52
N LEU A 150 -2.29 14.41 -11.22
CA LEU A 150 -3.19 15.29 -10.49
C LEU A 150 -2.69 15.54 -9.07
N CYS A 151 -2.28 14.49 -8.34
CA CYS A 151 -1.75 14.61 -6.99
C CYS A 151 -0.40 15.32 -6.91
N GLN A 152 0.40 15.29 -7.98
CA GLN A 152 1.67 16.02 -8.07
C GLN A 152 1.50 17.50 -8.45
N ASP A 153 0.32 17.92 -8.90
CA ASP A 153 0.06 19.32 -9.24
C ASP A 153 -0.23 20.14 -7.98
N GLU A 154 0.82 20.76 -7.42
CA GLU A 154 0.73 21.60 -6.21
C GLU A 154 -0.25 22.79 -6.33
N LEU A 155 -0.61 23.19 -7.56
CA LEU A 155 -1.56 24.28 -7.80
C LEU A 155 -3.01 23.79 -7.92
N THR A 156 -3.24 22.48 -7.83
CA THR A 156 -4.54 21.87 -7.99
C THR A 156 -4.85 21.04 -6.76
N LEU A 157 -5.80 21.52 -5.96
CA LEU A 157 -6.26 20.88 -4.73
C LEU A 157 -5.13 20.62 -3.71
N PRO A 158 -4.40 21.66 -3.26
CA PRO A 158 -3.33 21.49 -2.27
C PRO A 158 -3.83 20.95 -0.92
N SER A 159 -5.14 21.05 -0.65
CA SER A 159 -5.79 20.48 0.54
C SER A 159 -6.15 19.00 0.41
N LEU A 160 -6.04 18.42 -0.79
CA LEU A 160 -6.31 17.01 -1.04
C LEU A 160 -5.07 16.21 -0.62
N GLN A 161 -5.00 15.88 0.67
CA GLN A 161 -3.94 15.05 1.21
C GLN A 161 -4.34 13.58 1.06
N LEU A 162 -3.68 12.90 0.14
CA LEU A 162 -3.84 11.47 -0.02
C LEU A 162 -3.12 10.77 1.15
N GLU A 163 -3.86 10.21 2.10
CA GLU A 163 -3.26 9.33 3.12
C GLU A 163 -2.91 7.99 2.46
N LEU A 164 -1.74 7.91 1.81
CA LEU A 164 -1.18 6.66 1.34
C LEU A 164 -0.75 5.82 2.56
N ALA A 165 -1.68 5.07 3.14
CA ALA A 165 -1.36 4.07 4.13
C ALA A 165 -0.65 2.89 3.43
N SER A 166 0.46 2.42 4.02
CA SER A 166 1.06 1.16 3.61
C SER A 166 0.07 0.02 3.85
N LEU A 167 -0.06 -0.91 2.90
CA LEU A 167 -0.86 -2.13 3.07
C LEU A 167 -0.56 -2.84 4.40
N PRO A 168 -1.57 -3.07 5.26
CA PRO A 168 -1.34 -3.74 6.53
C PRO A 168 -1.00 -5.21 6.28
N ARG A 169 -0.01 -5.75 7.01
CA ARG A 169 0.51 -7.12 6.83
C ARG A 169 -0.55 -8.24 6.91
N ARG A 170 -1.68 -7.99 7.57
CA ARG A 170 -2.83 -8.92 7.64
C ARG A 170 -3.56 -9.10 6.31
N ASP A 171 -3.42 -8.14 5.41
CA ASP A 171 -4.06 -8.10 4.09
C ASP A 171 -3.11 -8.59 2.96
N VAL A 172 -1.99 -9.18 3.37
CA VAL A 172 -0.97 -9.78 2.50
C VAL A 172 -0.91 -11.29 2.76
N ALA A 173 -1.07 -12.09 1.70
CA ALA A 173 -0.85 -13.54 1.83
C ALA A 173 0.63 -13.81 2.19
N PRO A 174 0.93 -14.67 3.18
CA PRO A 174 2.29 -14.94 3.58
C PRO A 174 3.07 -15.56 2.41
N THR A 175 4.15 -14.91 2.02
CA THR A 175 5.01 -15.30 0.89
C THR A 175 5.80 -16.59 1.14
N ILE A 176 5.85 -17.06 2.38
CA ILE A 176 6.64 -18.22 2.81
C ILE A 176 5.77 -19.12 3.70
N THR A 177 5.80 -20.42 3.43
CA THR A 177 5.15 -21.41 4.31
C THR A 177 5.90 -21.48 5.64
N LEU A 178 5.19 -21.66 6.75
CA LEU A 178 5.79 -21.82 8.08
C LEU A 178 6.86 -22.94 8.11
N ALA A 179 6.70 -23.97 7.26
CA ALA A 179 7.68 -25.03 7.09
C ALA A 179 9.01 -24.56 6.48
N ALA A 180 8.98 -23.61 5.53
CA ALA A 180 10.19 -23.07 4.91
C ALA A 180 10.94 -22.07 5.81
N GLN A 181 10.25 -21.42 6.75
CA GLN A 181 10.86 -20.57 7.79
C GLN A 181 11.67 -21.34 8.85
N ALA A 182 11.60 -22.67 8.89
CA ALA A 182 12.36 -23.49 9.84
C ALA A 182 13.83 -23.74 9.41
N THR A 183 14.20 -23.37 8.18
CA THR A 183 15.55 -23.59 7.63
C THR A 183 16.67 -22.86 8.40
N PRO A 184 16.56 -21.58 8.81
CA PRO A 184 17.62 -20.92 9.59
C PRO A 184 17.68 -21.40 11.05
N ILE A 185 16.56 -21.86 11.62
CA ILE A 185 16.51 -22.33 13.02
C ILE A 185 17.17 -23.70 13.16
N GLY A 186 17.07 -24.56 12.14
CA GLY A 186 17.68 -25.90 12.15
C GLY A 186 19.20 -25.87 12.29
N LEU A 187 19.88 -24.89 11.68
CA LEU A 187 21.35 -24.82 11.73
C LEU A 187 21.89 -24.45 13.12
N GLY A 188 21.19 -23.58 13.85
CA GLY A 188 21.62 -23.10 15.17
C GLY A 188 21.51 -24.15 16.29
N ALA A 189 20.42 -24.93 16.29
CA ALA A 189 20.17 -25.94 17.32
C ALA A 189 21.22 -27.07 17.29
N ILE A 190 21.70 -27.44 16.10
CA ILE A 190 22.71 -28.50 15.91
C ILE A 190 24.06 -28.09 16.48
N SER A 191 24.48 -26.83 16.28
CA SER A 191 25.76 -26.32 16.79
C SER A 191 25.80 -26.27 18.33
N LEU A 192 24.69 -25.91 18.97
CA LEU A 192 24.61 -25.84 20.44
C LEU A 192 24.69 -27.22 21.09
N ALA A 193 23.99 -28.23 20.53
CA ALA A 193 24.04 -29.60 21.03
C ALA A 193 25.45 -30.23 20.92
N MET A 194 26.15 -29.93 19.81
CA MET A 194 27.55 -30.35 19.62
C MET A 194 28.48 -29.70 20.65
N ALA A 195 28.33 -28.40 20.92
CA ALA A 195 29.15 -27.73 21.94
C ALA A 195 28.88 -28.27 23.35
N ALA A 196 27.61 -28.50 23.71
CA ALA A 196 27.23 -29.04 25.02
C ALA A 196 27.77 -30.46 25.25
N THR A 197 27.74 -31.31 24.23
CA THR A 197 28.31 -32.67 24.31
C THR A 197 29.83 -32.63 24.46
N ILE A 198 30.53 -31.73 23.75
CA ILE A 198 31.97 -31.54 23.94
C ILE A 198 32.26 -31.08 25.38
N PHE A 199 31.55 -30.08 25.89
CA PHE A 199 31.76 -29.60 27.26
C PHE A 199 31.44 -30.64 28.33
N PHE A 200 30.49 -31.55 28.09
CA PHE A 200 30.20 -32.64 29.03
C PHE A 200 31.37 -33.62 29.19
N PHE A 201 32.18 -33.82 28.15
CA PHE A 201 33.35 -34.70 28.19
C PHE A 201 34.66 -33.99 28.58
N VAL A 202 34.66 -32.67 28.76
CA VAL A 202 35.83 -31.94 29.28
C VAL A 202 35.88 -32.11 30.80
N PRO A 203 36.93 -32.76 31.35
CA PRO A 203 37.05 -32.93 32.79
C PRO A 203 37.19 -31.57 33.49
N VAL A 204 36.46 -31.41 34.61
CA VAL A 204 36.50 -30.18 35.40
C VAL A 204 37.93 -29.97 35.93
N PRO A 205 38.60 -28.85 35.60
CA PRO A 205 39.94 -28.59 36.08
C PRO A 205 39.90 -28.37 37.60
N THR A 206 40.76 -29.07 38.32
CA THR A 206 40.89 -28.88 39.76
C THR A 206 41.49 -27.48 40.04
N PRO A 207 40.85 -26.67 40.90
CA PRO A 207 41.38 -25.36 41.25
C PRO A 207 42.74 -25.53 41.90
N ARG A 208 43.75 -24.85 41.36
CA ARG A 208 45.10 -24.82 41.93
C ARG A 208 45.02 -24.10 43.27
N GLN A 209 45.15 -24.83 44.37
CA GLN A 209 45.33 -24.21 45.68
C GLN A 209 46.67 -23.47 45.68
N GLU A 210 46.60 -22.14 45.77
CA GLU A 210 47.77 -21.31 46.04
C GLU A 210 48.34 -21.72 47.39
N SER A 211 49.59 -22.18 47.39
CA SER A 211 50.29 -22.54 48.61
C SER A 211 50.50 -21.28 49.46
N PRO A 212 50.23 -21.30 50.78
CA PRO A 212 50.48 -20.16 51.63
C PRO A 212 51.95 -19.75 51.55
N ILE A 213 52.21 -18.49 51.23
CA ILE A 213 53.55 -17.90 51.26
C ILE A 213 54.07 -18.04 52.70
N LYS A 214 55.08 -18.89 52.90
CA LYS A 214 55.86 -18.89 54.14
C LYS A 214 56.59 -17.55 54.22
N PRO A 215 56.45 -16.77 55.32
CA PRO A 215 57.23 -15.55 55.47
C PRO A 215 58.71 -15.89 55.54
N ALA A 216 59.47 -15.40 54.56
CA ALA A 216 60.91 -15.39 54.60
C ALA A 216 61.37 -14.37 55.65
N THR A 217 61.94 -14.86 56.75
CA THR A 217 62.76 -14.06 57.65
C THR A 217 63.93 -13.48 56.86
N SER A 218 64.13 -12.16 56.99
CA SER A 218 65.23 -11.40 56.40
C SER A 218 65.66 -10.34 57.43
N PRO A 219 66.92 -9.84 57.45
CA PRO A 219 68.20 -10.38 57.02
C PRO A 219 69.27 -10.33 58.15
N ALA A 220 70.47 -10.86 57.93
CA ALA A 220 71.67 -10.41 58.64
C ALA A 220 72.85 -10.24 57.67
N PRO A 221 73.71 -9.24 57.85
CA PRO A 221 74.42 -8.57 56.76
C PRO A 221 75.77 -9.22 56.44
N THR A 222 76.09 -9.16 55.15
CA THR A 222 77.38 -9.48 54.54
C THR A 222 78.50 -8.58 55.07
N ALA A 223 79.56 -9.18 55.62
CA ALA A 223 80.83 -8.49 55.82
C ALA A 223 81.59 -8.42 54.48
N PRO A 224 82.20 -7.27 54.12
CA PRO A 224 82.97 -7.13 52.89
C PRO A 224 84.44 -7.59 53.09
N PRO A 225 85.13 -8.09 52.04
CA PRO A 225 86.57 -8.35 52.10
C PRO A 225 87.40 -7.23 51.46
N SER A 226 88.55 -6.90 52.09
CA SER A 226 89.87 -6.52 51.50
C SER A 226 90.68 -5.67 52.49
N PRO A 227 92.03 -5.60 52.42
CA PRO A 227 92.97 -6.13 51.41
C PRO A 227 93.85 -7.31 51.86
#